data_AF-A0A1B6HB77-F1
#
_entry.id   AF-A0A1B6HB77-F1
#
_cell.length_a   1.000
_cell.length_b   1.000
_cell.length_c   1.000
_cell.angle_alpha   90.00
_cell.angle_beta   90.00
_cell.angle_gamma   90.00
#
_symmetry.space_group_name_H-M   'P 1'
#
loop_
_entity.id
_entity.type
_entity.pdbx_description
1 polymer ?
#
loop_
_entity_poly.entity_id
_entity_poly.type
_entity_poly.pdbx_seq_one_letter_code
_entity_poly.pdbx_strand_id
1 'polypeptide(L)'
;QKGGTIEEVMKPTVVCKYNESMGGVDLANQYTSSYWFTRESLKWWRKVFFLVVGNRIVKAFLLYNMNKGQGKMLQRRFRKDSIEQLVGTVRNNNKRGRPSQSQDADRLIKTTLAVST
;
A
#
# COMPACT_ATOMS: atom_id res chain seq x y z
N GLN A 1 28.49 17.48 30.56
CA GLN A 1 27.87 16.30 31.22
C GLN A 1 26.83 16.81 32.20
N LYS A 2 25.54 16.52 32.04
CA LYS A 2 24.52 16.85 33.05
C LYS A 2 24.42 15.67 34.01
N GLY A 3 25.00 15.80 35.20
CA GLY A 3 24.84 14.85 36.29
C GLY A 3 23.47 15.03 36.91
N GLY A 4 22.50 14.20 36.51
CA GLY A 4 21.20 14.10 37.16
C GLY A 4 21.21 12.93 38.12
N THR A 5 20.87 13.17 39.39
CA THR A 5 20.60 12.13 40.37
C THR A 5 19.38 11.31 39.91
N ILE A 6 19.52 9.99 39.80
CA ILE A 6 18.42 9.10 39.43
C ILE A 6 17.62 8.83 40.70
N GLU A 7 16.42 9.41 40.78
CA GLU A 7 15.49 9.19 41.87
C GLU A 7 14.43 8.16 41.43
N GLU A 8 14.27 7.09 42.21
CA GLU A 8 13.33 6.02 41.89
C GLU A 8 11.91 6.41 42.33
N VAL A 9 11.19 7.12 41.45
CA VAL A 9 9.82 7.56 41.70
C VAL A 9 8.85 6.42 41.39
N MET A 10 8.12 5.95 42.42
CA MET A 10 7.05 4.97 42.24
C MET A 10 5.90 5.60 41.44
N LYS A 11 5.70 5.13 40.21
CA LYS A 11 4.64 5.63 39.34
C LYS A 11 3.27 5.18 39.88
N PRO A 12 2.26 6.06 39.94
CA PRO A 12 0.91 5.66 40.31
C PRO A 12 0.38 4.59 39.37
N THR A 13 -0.30 3.57 39.89
CA THR A 13 -0.86 2.45 39.11
C THR A 13 -1.77 2.92 37.97
N VAL A 14 -2.47 4.04 38.16
CA VAL A 14 -3.32 4.67 37.14
C VAL A 14 -2.50 5.10 35.91
N VAL A 15 -1.31 5.67 36.12
CA VAL A 15 -0.41 6.12 35.05
C VAL A 15 0.17 4.92 34.30
N CYS A 16 0.50 3.83 35.00
CA CYS A 16 0.97 2.59 34.36
C CYS A 16 -0.12 1.99 33.47
N LYS A 17 -1.35 1.83 33.97
CA LYS A 17 -2.49 1.31 33.19
C LYS A 17 -2.84 2.18 31.99
N TYR A 18 -2.73 3.50 32.12
CA TYR A 18 -2.92 4.42 31.01
C TYR A 18 -1.86 4.21 29.93
N ASN A 19 -0.57 4.16 30.30
CA ASN A 19 0.52 3.97 29.35
C ASN A 19 0.52 2.59 28.69
N GLU A 20 0.04 1.55 29.38
CA GLU A 20 -0.11 0.21 28.82
C GLU A 20 -1.20 0.12 27.73
N SER A 21 -2.26 0.91 27.89
CA SER A 21 -3.40 0.93 26.95
C SER A 21 -3.28 2.01 25.86
N MET A 22 -2.44 3.02 26.09
CA MET A 22 -2.06 4.03 25.11
C MET A 22 -1.20 3.44 23.98
N GLY A 23 -1.30 4.03 22.79
CA GLY A 23 -0.46 3.67 21.64
C GLY A 23 -1.11 2.71 20.63
N GLY A 24 -2.29 2.15 20.93
CA GLY A 24 -3.04 1.35 19.95
C GLY A 24 -3.38 2.14 18.67
N VAL A 25 -3.71 3.42 18.81
CA VAL A 25 -3.99 4.34 17.69
C VAL A 25 -2.72 4.69 16.93
N ASP A 26 -1.63 5.02 17.64
CA ASP A 26 -0.36 5.38 17.02
C ASP A 26 0.26 4.21 16.25
N LEU A 27 0.15 3.00 16.81
CA LEU A 27 0.53 1.75 16.13
C LEU A 27 -0.27 1.56 14.83
N ALA A 28 -1.59 1.74 14.87
CA ALA A 28 -2.43 1.63 13.68
C ALA A 28 -2.07 2.68 12.60
N ASN A 29 -1.78 3.92 13.02
CA ASN A 29 -1.30 4.98 12.14
C ASN A 29 0.06 4.65 11.54
N GLN A 30 0.99 4.10 12.33
CA GLN A 30 2.31 3.69 11.87
C GLN A 30 2.22 2.56 10.82
N TYR A 31 1.40 1.54 11.07
CA TYR A 31 1.19 0.45 10.10
C TYR A 31 0.57 0.91 8.78
N THR A 32 -0.29 1.93 8.84
CA THR A 32 -0.93 2.51 7.66
C THR A 32 0.04 3.42 6.90
N SER A 33 0.85 4.19 7.61
CA SER A 33 1.87 5.09 7.04
C SER A 33 2.99 4.31 6.33
N SER A 34 3.41 3.17 6.88
CA SER A 34 4.50 2.34 6.33
C SER A 34 4.27 1.87 4.89
N TYR A 35 3.02 1.82 4.40
CA TYR A 35 2.69 1.40 3.03
C TYR A 35 1.66 2.35 2.41
N TRP A 36 1.86 3.65 2.62
CA TRP A 36 0.97 4.69 2.11
C TRP A 36 1.00 4.74 0.57
N PHE A 37 -0.08 4.26 -0.08
CA PHE A 37 -0.22 4.18 -1.54
C PHE A 37 -1.14 5.27 -2.09
N THR A 38 -1.27 6.44 -1.45
CA THR A 38 -2.16 7.46 -2.02
C THR A 38 -1.51 8.12 -3.22
N ARG A 39 -2.10 7.88 -4.39
CA ARG A 39 -1.85 8.67 -5.59
C ARG A 39 -2.58 10.01 -5.45
N GLU A 40 -1.88 11.11 -5.74
CA GLU A 40 -2.46 12.45 -5.84
C GLU A 40 -3.73 12.40 -6.69
N SER A 41 -4.86 12.84 -6.13
CA SER A 41 -6.13 12.85 -6.83
C SER A 41 -6.97 14.05 -6.44
N LEU A 42 -7.54 14.72 -7.44
CA LEU A 42 -8.44 15.85 -7.29
C LEU A 42 -9.75 15.49 -6.56
N LYS A 43 -10.06 14.19 -6.46
CA LYS A 43 -11.29 13.68 -5.86
C LYS A 43 -11.04 13.17 -4.44
N TRP A 44 -11.44 13.93 -3.43
CA TRP A 44 -11.20 13.66 -2.00
C TRP A 44 -11.65 12.26 -1.53
N TRP A 45 -12.77 11.75 -2.03
CA TRP A 45 -13.31 10.43 -1.66
C TRP A 45 -12.36 9.27 -2.00
N ARG A 46 -11.49 9.43 -3.01
CA ARG A 46 -10.50 8.41 -3.36
C ARG A 46 -9.45 8.24 -2.25
N LYS A 47 -9.08 9.34 -1.58
CA LYS A 47 -8.17 9.29 -0.42
C LYS A 47 -8.77 8.47 0.71
N VAL A 48 -10.05 8.67 1.00
CA VAL A 48 -10.79 7.90 2.03
C VAL A 48 -10.88 6.42 1.64
N PHE A 49 -11.19 6.10 0.39
CA PHE A 49 -11.26 4.72 -0.09
C PHE A 49 -9.93 3.97 0.10
N PHE A 50 -8.81 4.55 -0.35
CA PHE A 50 -7.50 3.90 -0.21
C PHE A 50 -7.04 3.80 1.25
N LEU A 51 -7.39 4.80 2.07
CA LEU A 51 -7.17 4.73 3.51
C LEU A 51 -7.89 3.53 4.14
N VAL A 52 -9.17 3.33 3.81
CA VAL A 52 -9.96 2.20 4.33
C VAL A 52 -9.37 0.86 3.85
N VAL A 53 -9.05 0.73 2.56
CA VAL A 53 -8.45 -0.50 2.01
C VAL A 53 -7.11 -0.81 2.69
N GLY A 54 -6.23 0.18 2.86
CA GLY A 54 -4.95 0.02 3.55
C GLY A 54 -5.13 -0.50 4.99
N ASN A 55 -6.10 0.06 5.73
CA ASN A 55 -6.45 -0.39 7.08
C ASN A 55 -6.99 -1.83 7.10
N ARG A 56 -7.83 -2.21 6.13
CA ARG A 56 -8.37 -3.58 6.06
C ARG A 56 -7.28 -4.61 5.76
N ILE A 57 -6.32 -4.30 4.91
CA ILE A 57 -5.17 -5.17 4.63
C ILE A 57 -4.33 -5.41 5.89
N VAL A 58 -4.06 -4.36 6.69
CA VAL A 58 -3.33 -4.49 7.96
C VAL A 58 -4.09 -5.37 8.96
N LYS A 59 -5.40 -5.17 9.09
CA LYS A 59 -6.23 -5.98 9.99
C LYS A 59 -6.34 -7.44 9.54
N ALA A 60 -6.45 -7.69 8.24
CA ALA A 60 -6.44 -9.04 7.67
C ALA A 60 -5.10 -9.74 7.91
N PHE A 61 -3.99 -9.02 7.79
CA PHE A 61 -2.66 -9.51 8.14
C PHE A 61 -2.58 -9.92 9.62
N LEU A 62 -3.09 -9.07 10.52
CA LEU A 62 -3.10 -9.38 11.96
C LEU A 62 -3.89 -10.66 12.24
N LEU A 63 -5.10 -10.77 11.68
CA LEU A 63 -5.95 -11.95 11.80
C LEU A 63 -5.28 -13.22 11.24
N TYR A 64 -4.61 -13.10 10.09
CA TYR A 64 -3.86 -14.21 9.51
C TYR A 64 -2.75 -14.72 10.45
N ASN A 65 -1.99 -13.82 11.06
CA ASN A 65 -0.93 -14.20 12.00
C ASN A 65 -1.49 -14.79 13.29
N MET A 66 -2.66 -14.33 13.75
CA MET A 66 -3.33 -14.90 14.92
C MET A 66 -3.78 -16.35 14.66
N ASN A 67 -4.30 -16.65 13.46
CA ASN A 67 -4.87 -17.95 13.15
C ASN A 67 -3.85 -19.02 12.73
N LYS A 68 -2.72 -18.65 12.10
CA LYS A 68 -1.83 -19.63 11.48
C LYS A 68 -0.86 -20.34 12.43
N GLY A 69 -0.59 -19.84 13.64
CA GLY A 69 0.25 -20.49 14.66
C GLY A 69 1.69 -20.86 14.28
N GLN A 70 2.07 -20.78 13.00
CA GLN A 70 3.31 -21.28 12.41
C GLN A 70 4.05 -20.10 11.76
N GLY A 71 4.92 -19.46 12.55
CA GLY A 71 5.86 -18.43 12.09
C GLY A 71 5.22 -17.07 11.79
N LYS A 72 5.89 -15.98 12.20
CA LYS A 72 5.47 -14.61 11.86
C LYS A 72 5.67 -14.40 10.36
N MET A 73 4.58 -14.30 9.61
CA MET A 73 4.66 -13.96 8.18
C MET A 73 5.01 -12.48 8.04
N LEU A 74 5.94 -12.13 7.14
CA LEU A 74 6.28 -10.73 6.92
C LEU A 74 5.12 -10.00 6.22
N GLN A 75 4.78 -8.79 6.67
CA GLN A 75 3.66 -8.00 6.12
C GLN A 75 3.80 -7.76 4.60
N ARG A 76 5.03 -7.56 4.10
CA ARG A 76 5.30 -7.40 2.66
C ARG A 76 4.90 -8.64 1.86
N ARG A 77 5.21 -9.83 2.38
CA ARG A 77 4.91 -11.11 1.72
C ARG A 77 3.41 -11.36 1.69
N PHE A 78 2.71 -11.10 2.80
CA PHE A 78 1.25 -11.15 2.84
C PHE A 78 0.59 -10.30 1.75
N ARG A 79 1.06 -9.05 1.61
CA ARG A 79 0.51 -8.13 0.61
C ARG A 79 0.77 -8.62 -0.80
N LYS A 80 1.98 -9.11 -1.09
CA LYS A 80 2.34 -9.64 -2.40
C LYS A 80 1.45 -10.84 -2.76
N ASP A 81 1.34 -11.81 -1.87
CA ASP A 81 0.51 -13.01 -2.08
C ASP A 81 -0.97 -12.63 -2.24
N SER A 82 -1.45 -11.66 -1.45
CA SER A 82 -2.83 -11.15 -1.56
C SER A 82 -3.08 -10.45 -2.90
N ILE A 83 -2.11 -9.66 -3.39
CA ILE A 83 -2.20 -9.00 -4.70
C ILE A 83 -2.19 -10.06 -5.82
N GLU A 84 -1.28 -11.03 -5.76
CA GLU A 84 -1.21 -12.11 -6.75
C GLU A 84 -2.51 -12.92 -6.81
N GLN A 85 -3.11 -13.22 -5.66
CA GLN A 85 -4.42 -13.91 -5.60
C GLN A 85 -5.57 -13.04 -6.12
N LEU A 86 -5.56 -11.74 -5.80
CA LEU A 86 -6.62 -10.81 -6.24
C LEU A 86 -6.55 -10.52 -7.74
N VAL A 87 -5.33 -10.44 -8.29
CA VAL A 87 -5.10 -10.36 -9.73
C VAL A 87 -5.52 -11.69 -10.36
N GLY A 88 -5.11 -12.83 -9.80
CA GLY A 88 -5.42 -14.14 -10.35
C GLY A 88 -4.92 -14.27 -11.80
N THR A 89 -5.60 -15.10 -12.62
CA THR A 89 -5.30 -15.20 -14.06
C THR A 89 -6.06 -14.12 -14.83
N VAL A 90 -5.67 -12.84 -14.70
CA VAL A 90 -6.24 -11.79 -15.58
C VAL A 90 -5.80 -12.07 -17.01
N ARG A 91 -6.62 -12.79 -17.78
CA ARG A 91 -6.60 -12.71 -19.24
C ARG A 91 -7.08 -11.32 -19.61
N ASN A 92 -6.14 -10.39 -19.82
CA ASN A 92 -6.41 -9.16 -20.55
C ASN A 92 -6.76 -9.51 -22.02
N ASN A 93 -7.95 -10.09 -22.25
CA ASN A 93 -8.44 -10.42 -23.59
C ASN A 93 -9.01 -9.20 -24.31
N ASN A 94 -9.06 -8.04 -23.66
CA ASN A 94 -9.48 -6.83 -24.34
C ASN A 94 -8.26 -6.17 -24.98
N LYS A 95 -8.05 -6.46 -26.26
CA LYS A 95 -7.38 -5.53 -27.19
C LYS A 95 -8.16 -4.21 -27.14
N ARG A 96 -7.82 -3.32 -26.23
CA ARG A 96 -8.39 -1.98 -26.18
C ARG A 96 -7.68 -1.14 -27.23
N GLY A 97 -8.30 -1.09 -28.40
CA GLY A 97 -7.98 -0.20 -29.50
C GLY A 97 -8.89 -0.51 -30.69
N ARG A 98 -9.32 0.53 -31.42
CA ARG A 98 -9.88 0.36 -32.76
C ARG A 98 -8.81 -0.33 -33.61
N PRO A 99 -9.10 -1.45 -34.30
CA PRO A 99 -8.12 -2.07 -35.18
C PRO A 99 -7.70 -1.03 -36.22
N SER A 100 -6.40 -0.76 -36.33
CA SER A 100 -5.87 0.09 -37.40
C SER A 100 -6.08 -0.64 -38.72
N GLN A 101 -6.81 -0.02 -39.64
CA GLN A 101 -7.03 -0.57 -41.00
C GLN A 101 -5.97 -0.10 -42.01
N SER A 102 -4.89 0.55 -41.59
CA SER A 102 -3.84 0.96 -42.52
C SER A 102 -2.73 -0.09 -42.55
N GLN A 103 -2.59 -0.78 -43.67
CA GLN A 103 -1.40 -1.57 -43.96
C GLN A 103 -0.18 -0.66 -43.93
N ASP A 104 0.85 -1.05 -43.21
CA ASP A 104 2.04 -0.25 -42.86
C ASP A 104 2.92 0.20 -44.05
N ALA A 105 2.54 -0.09 -45.30
CA ALA A 105 3.30 0.25 -46.50
C ALA A 105 3.31 1.77 -46.83
N ASP A 106 2.25 2.52 -46.47
CA ASP A 106 2.12 3.93 -46.85
C ASP A 106 2.89 4.91 -45.96
N ARG A 107 3.37 4.46 -44.78
CA ARG A 107 4.11 5.33 -43.84
C ARG A 107 5.54 5.61 -44.28
N LEU A 108 6.17 4.68 -44.98
CA LEU A 108 7.56 4.83 -45.44
C LEU A 108 7.66 5.79 -46.64
N ILE A 109 6.63 5.91 -47.47
CA ILE A 109 6.66 6.77 -48.67
C ILE A 109 6.52 8.25 -48.31
N LYS A 110 5.65 8.60 -47.35
CA LYS A 110 5.43 9.99 -46.93
C LYS A 110 6.62 10.62 -46.23
N THR A 111 7.44 9.81 -45.53
CA THR A 111 8.61 10.30 -44.81
C THR A 111 9.76 10.62 -45.77
N THR A 112 9.92 9.85 -46.84
CA THR A 112 10.99 10.08 -47.84
C THR A 112 10.75 11.33 -48.69
N LEU A 113 9.49 11.64 -49.03
CA LEU A 113 9.15 12.84 -49.82
C LEU A 113 9.30 14.15 -49.02
N ALA A 114 9.15 14.11 -47.70
CA ALA A 114 9.26 15.31 -46.85
C ALA A 114 10.72 15.72 -46.56
N VAL A 115 11.70 14.87 -46.91
CA VAL A 115 13.13 15.15 -46.71
C VAL A 115 13.79 15.67 -48.01
N SER A 116 13.10 15.63 -49.15
CA SER A 116 13.63 16.06 -50.46
C SER A 116 13.07 17.38 -51.01
N THR A 117 12.43 18.19 -50.17
CA THR A 117 12.01 19.58 -50.48
C THR A 117 12.57 20.50 -49.43
#